data_AF-W2LIL1-F1
#
_entry.id   AF-W2LIL1-F1
#
_cell.length_a   1.000
_cell.length_b   1.000
_cell.length_c   1.000
_cell.angle_alpha   90.00
_cell.angle_beta   90.00
_cell.angle_gamma   90.00
#
_symmetry.space_group_name_H-M   'P 1'
#
loop_
_entity.id
_entity.type
_entity.pdbx_description
1 polymer ?
#
loop_
_entity_poly.entity_id
_entity_poly.type
_entity_poly.pdbx_seq_one_letter_code
_entity_poly.pdbx_strand_id
1 'polypeptide(L)'
;QGQRLTRSEKSALEAFRVIPAAQAARVGDDAETGGSFVERLQKRRRLEQHQPAYELLGRIPPTSNLAEGFFSVARNTFGLQRHSLQPYTLEMLLFLRQNESFWDARTVENSE
;
A
#
# COMPACT_ATOMS: atom_id res chain seq x y z
N GLN A 1 13.97 -4.12 -14.17
CA GLN A 1 13.87 -5.56 -13.87
C GLN A 1 13.23 -5.69 -12.49
N GLY A 2 12.09 -6.38 -12.38
CA GLY A 2 11.39 -6.51 -11.10
C GLY A 2 11.98 -7.65 -10.28
N GLN A 3 12.38 -7.37 -9.03
CA GLN A 3 12.85 -8.38 -8.09
C GLN A 3 11.72 -9.38 -7.79
N ARG A 4 12.03 -10.68 -7.77
CA ARG A 4 11.02 -11.72 -7.56
C ARG A 4 10.52 -11.68 -6.13
N LEU A 5 9.26 -11.29 -5.94
CA LEU A 5 8.60 -11.22 -4.63
C LEU A 5 8.69 -12.55 -3.88
N THR A 6 9.03 -12.46 -2.61
CA THR A 6 8.99 -13.56 -1.63
C THR A 6 7.56 -14.02 -1.37
N ARG A 7 7.40 -15.19 -0.73
CA ARG A 7 6.07 -15.74 -0.42
C ARG A 7 5.29 -14.83 0.53
N SER A 8 5.95 -14.25 1.53
CA SER A 8 5.36 -13.33 2.50
C SER A 8 4.91 -12.03 1.84
N GLU A 9 5.73 -11.45 0.97
CA GLU A 9 5.37 -10.25 0.21
C GLU A 9 4.15 -10.52 -0.69
N LYS A 10 4.12 -11.66 -1.37
CA LYS A 10 2.94 -12.06 -2.16
C LYS A 10 1.68 -12.17 -1.30
N SER A 11 1.77 -12.78 -0.12
CA SER A 11 0.61 -12.87 0.78
C SER A 11 0.14 -11.52 1.29
N ALA A 12 1.05 -10.57 1.54
CA ALA A 12 0.67 -9.22 1.96
C ALA A 12 -0.03 -8.44 0.83
N LEU A 13 0.32 -8.73 -0.43
CA LEU A 13 -0.24 -8.06 -1.59
C LEU A 13 -1.58 -8.65 -2.08
N GLU A 14 -1.98 -9.84 -1.62
CA GLU A 14 -3.26 -10.45 -2.02
C GLU A 14 -4.47 -9.56 -1.70
N ALA A 15 -4.43 -8.82 -0.59
CA ALA A 15 -5.51 -7.88 -0.22
C ALA A 15 -5.67 -6.71 -1.20
N PHE A 16 -4.64 -6.39 -1.98
CA PHE A 16 -4.61 -5.29 -2.95
C PHE A 16 -4.76 -5.78 -4.39
N ARG A 17 -4.92 -7.08 -4.59
CA ARG A 17 -4.98 -7.69 -5.91
C ARG A 17 -6.31 -7.39 -6.57
N VAL A 18 -6.24 -6.78 -7.74
CA VAL A 18 -7.41 -6.67 -8.61
C VAL A 18 -7.61 -8.02 -9.25
N ILE A 19 -8.80 -8.60 -9.11
CA ILE A 19 -9.22 -9.77 -9.88
C ILE A 19 -10.03 -9.23 -11.06
N PRO A 20 -9.47 -9.16 -12.28
CA PRO A 20 -10.27 -8.87 -13.46
C PRO A 20 -11.41 -9.88 -13.55
N ALA A 21 -12.61 -9.45 -13.94
CA ALA A 21 -13.79 -10.32 -14.02
C ALA A 21 -13.54 -11.61 -14.85
N ALA A 22 -12.64 -11.56 -15.83
CA ALA A 22 -12.20 -12.71 -16.63
C ALA A 22 -11.34 -13.75 -15.88
N GLN A 23 -10.70 -13.37 -14.76
CA GLN A 23 -9.89 -14.26 -13.91
C GLN A 23 -10.74 -15.02 -12.88
N ALA A 24 -11.80 -14.40 -12.35
CA ALA A 24 -12.66 -15.01 -11.34
C ALA A 24 -13.31 -16.32 -11.83
N ALA A 25 -13.60 -16.42 -13.12
CA ALA A 25 -14.16 -17.62 -13.75
C ALA A 25 -13.17 -18.77 -13.94
N ARG A 26 -11.86 -18.57 -13.70
CA ARG A 26 -10.80 -19.57 -13.96
C ARG A 26 -10.12 -20.12 -12.71
N VAL A 27 -10.54 -19.69 -11.51
CA VAL A 27 -9.98 -20.16 -10.23
C VAL A 27 -10.34 -21.63 -9.95
N GLY A 28 -11.23 -22.24 -10.74
CA GLY A 28 -11.73 -23.60 -10.51
C GLY A 28 -11.00 -24.75 -11.22
N ASP A 29 -9.91 -24.52 -11.97
CA ASP A 29 -9.29 -25.60 -12.77
C ASP A 29 -7.82 -25.83 -12.41
N ASP A 30 -7.57 -26.14 -11.14
CA ASP A 30 -6.31 -26.73 -10.68
C ASP A 30 -6.54 -28.22 -10.40
N ALA A 31 -6.82 -28.98 -11.45
CA ALA A 31 -6.71 -30.42 -11.46
C ALA A 31 -5.39 -30.83 -12.14
N GLU A 32 -4.44 -31.21 -11.28
CA GLU A 32 -3.45 -32.28 -11.42
C GLU A 32 -2.86 -32.69 -12.80
N THR A 33 -1.52 -32.76 -12.78
CA THR A 33 -0.74 -33.89 -13.30
C THR A 33 -0.49 -33.99 -14.82
N GLY A 34 0.78 -33.84 -15.22
CA GLY A 34 1.34 -34.57 -16.38
C GLY A 34 1.26 -33.92 -17.78
N GLY A 35 1.25 -32.59 -17.92
CA GLY A 35 1.11 -31.94 -19.24
C GLY A 35 2.34 -32.01 -20.18
N SER A 36 2.06 -32.09 -21.48
CA SER A 36 3.04 -32.07 -22.58
C SER A 36 3.99 -30.86 -22.53
N PHE A 37 5.16 -30.93 -23.16
CA PHE A 37 6.09 -29.78 -23.26
C PHE A 37 5.40 -28.54 -23.84
N VAL A 38 4.48 -28.74 -24.78
CA VAL A 38 3.68 -27.68 -25.40
C VAL A 38 2.71 -27.07 -24.39
N GLU A 39 2.03 -27.87 -23.58
CA GLU A 39 1.15 -27.37 -22.50
C GLU A 39 1.94 -26.58 -21.45
N ARG A 40 3.15 -27.04 -21.11
CA ARG A 40 4.03 -26.31 -20.19
C ARG A 40 4.49 -24.98 -20.79
N LEU A 41 4.81 -24.93 -22.08
CA LEU A 41 5.14 -23.69 -22.78
C LEU A 41 3.93 -22.74 -22.85
N GLN A 42 2.75 -23.26 -23.14
CA GLN A 42 1.50 -22.49 -23.16
C GLN A 42 1.12 -21.98 -21.76
N LYS A 43 1.24 -22.79 -20.70
CA LYS A 43 1.04 -22.35 -19.30
C LYS A 43 2.02 -21.23 -18.93
N ARG A 44 3.31 -21.36 -19.27
CA ARG A 44 4.31 -20.30 -19.01
C ARG A 44 3.95 -19.00 -19.72
N ARG A 45 3.60 -19.05 -21.01
CA ARG A 45 3.18 -17.88 -21.78
C ARG A 45 1.92 -17.21 -21.19
N ARG A 46 0.94 -18.00 -20.72
CA ARG A 46 -0.28 -17.49 -20.06
C ARG A 46 0.04 -16.81 -18.73
N LEU A 47 0.97 -17.34 -17.95
CA LEU A 47 1.41 -16.75 -16.68
C LEU A 47 2.20 -15.46 -16.89
N GLU A 48 3.06 -15.38 -17.91
CA GLU A 48 3.80 -14.17 -18.27
C GLU A 48 2.88 -13.03 -18.74
N GLN A 49 1.79 -13.38 -19.43
CA GLN A 49 0.76 -12.42 -19.86
C GLN A 49 -0.13 -11.92 -18.70
N HIS A 50 -0.24 -12.69 -17.62
CA HIS A 50 -1.07 -12.36 -16.47
C HIS A 50 -0.22 -11.97 -15.26
N GLN A 51 0.48 -10.83 -15.37
CA GLN A 51 0.99 -10.17 -14.18
C GLN A 51 -0.19 -9.68 -13.32
N PRO A 52 -0.19 -9.93 -12.00
CA PRO A 52 -1.24 -9.43 -11.13
C PRO A 52 -1.23 -7.89 -11.15
N ALA A 53 -2.38 -7.30 -11.45
CA ALA A 53 -2.59 -5.88 -11.25
C ALA A 53 -2.94 -5.65 -9.79
N TYR A 54 -2.33 -4.62 -9.18
CA TYR A 54 -2.65 -4.20 -7.81
C TYR A 54 -3.24 -2.80 -7.87
N GLU A 55 -4.33 -2.61 -7.13
CA GLU A 55 -4.92 -1.29 -6.94
C GLU A 55 -4.02 -0.44 -6.04
N LEU A 56 -4.14 0.89 -6.13
CA LEU A 56 -3.45 1.86 -5.28
C LEU A 56 -1.91 1.89 -5.38
N LEU A 57 -1.26 1.17 -6.29
CA LEU A 57 0.20 1.26 -6.49
C LEU A 57 0.68 2.69 -6.77
N GLY A 58 -0.12 3.51 -7.45
CA GLY A 58 0.20 4.93 -7.68
C GLY A 58 0.01 5.84 -6.45
N ARG A 59 -0.67 5.35 -5.41
CA ARG A 59 -0.88 6.08 -4.14
C ARG A 59 0.16 5.72 -3.09
N ILE A 60 0.75 4.54 -3.17
CA ILE A 60 1.84 4.12 -2.29
C ILE A 60 3.14 4.72 -2.84
N PRO A 61 3.81 5.60 -2.10
CA PRO A 61 5.08 6.16 -2.55
C PRO A 61 6.13 5.05 -2.68
N PRO A 62 7.05 5.15 -3.66
CA PRO A 62 8.10 4.15 -3.84
C PRO A 62 9.13 4.13 -2.70
N THR A 63 9.11 5.12 -1.81
CA THR A 63 10.08 5.27 -0.71
C THR A 63 9.39 5.72 0.59
N SER A 64 10.05 5.43 1.72
CA SER A 64 9.66 5.87 3.06
C SER A 64 9.87 7.37 3.32
N ASN A 65 10.26 8.15 2.32
CA ASN A 65 10.65 9.56 2.48
C ASN A 65 9.56 10.42 3.14
N LEU A 66 8.28 10.16 2.85
CA LEU A 66 7.17 10.87 3.51
C LEU A 66 7.11 10.58 5.02
N ALA A 67 7.26 9.31 5.41
CA ALA A 67 7.27 8.92 6.81
C ALA A 67 8.52 9.45 7.54
N GLU A 68 9.68 9.36 6.90
CA GLU A 68 10.94 9.91 7.44
C GLU A 68 10.88 11.44 7.61
N GLY A 69 10.31 12.15 6.65
CA GLY A 69 10.05 13.58 6.74
C GLY A 69 9.12 13.92 7.90
N PHE A 70 8.02 13.18 8.03
CA PHE A 70 7.08 13.32 9.16
C PHE A 70 7.77 13.14 10.51
N PHE A 71 8.53 12.06 10.70
CA PHE A 71 9.24 11.82 11.97
C PHE A 71 10.40 12.79 12.22
N SER A 72 11.01 13.35 11.18
CA SER A 72 12.01 14.40 11.32
C SER A 72 11.41 15.71 11.84
N VAL A 73 10.25 16.11 11.30
CA VAL A 73 9.48 17.25 11.82
C VAL A 73 9.04 16.98 13.25
N ALA A 74 8.49 15.78 13.53
CA ALA A 74 8.08 15.37 14.87
C ALA A 74 9.23 15.45 15.88
N ARG A 75 10.43 15.01 15.48
CA ARG A 75 11.65 15.10 16.29
C ARG A 75 12.03 16.55 16.58
N ASN A 76 11.91 17.44 15.61
CA ASN A 76 12.21 18.86 15.78
C ASN A 76 11.20 19.54 16.71
N THR A 77 9.90 19.30 16.52
CA THR A 77 8.84 19.82 17.40
C THR A 77 8.94 19.26 18.82
N PHE A 78 9.28 17.99 18.97
CA PHE A 78 9.42 17.34 20.27
C PHE A 78 10.73 17.72 20.98
N GLY A 79 11.78 18.08 20.24
CA GLY A 79 13.12 18.37 20.78
C GLY A 79 13.15 19.51 21.80
N LEU A 80 12.26 20.49 21.69
CA LEU A 80 12.26 21.71 22.51
C LEU A 80 11.29 21.67 23.71
N GLN A 81 10.24 20.84 23.68
CA GLN A 81 9.13 20.87 24.67
C GLN A 81 8.99 19.61 25.54
N ARG A 82 10.03 18.75 25.59
CA ARG A 82 9.99 17.39 26.17
C ARG A 82 9.44 17.22 27.60
N HIS A 83 9.27 18.29 28.38
CA HIS A 83 8.83 18.17 29.76
C HIS A 83 7.34 18.48 30.02
N SER A 84 6.56 18.93 29.02
CA SER A 84 5.19 19.42 29.29
C SER A 84 4.08 18.85 28.41
N LEU A 85 4.38 18.04 27.38
CA LEU A 85 3.36 17.52 26.46
C LEU A 85 3.10 16.03 26.69
N GLN A 86 1.83 15.68 26.89
CA GLN A 86 1.38 14.29 26.90
C GLN A 86 1.54 13.68 25.49
N PRO A 87 1.87 12.37 25.36
CA PRO A 87 2.01 11.70 24.06
C PRO A 87 0.78 11.88 23.16
N TYR A 88 -0.43 11.79 23.73
CA TYR A 88 -1.68 12.00 22.99
C TYR A 88 -1.79 13.41 22.37
N THR A 89 -1.39 14.45 23.10
CA THR A 89 -1.38 15.82 22.60
C THR A 89 -0.39 15.99 21.45
N LEU A 90 0.77 15.33 21.54
CA LEU A 90 1.77 15.35 20.47
C LEU A 90 1.24 14.68 19.20
N GLU A 91 0.64 13.50 19.32
CA GLU A 91 0.05 12.78 18.18
C GLU A 91 -1.03 13.63 17.49
N MET A 92 -1.89 14.28 18.27
CA MET A 92 -2.93 15.18 17.75
C MET A 92 -2.33 16.35 16.98
N LEU A 93 -1.32 17.02 17.54
CA LEU A 93 -0.65 18.15 16.89
C LEU A 93 0.03 17.72 15.58
N LEU A 94 0.73 16.59 15.58
CA LEU A 94 1.38 16.08 14.37
C LEU A 94 0.37 15.68 13.29
N PHE A 95 -0.74 15.05 13.69
CA PHE A 95 -1.83 14.71 12.77
C PHE A 95 -2.42 15.94 12.11
N LEU A 96 -2.73 16.98 12.89
CA LEU A 96 -3.24 18.25 12.36
C LEU A 96 -2.21 18.88 11.41
N ARG A 97 -0.96 19.04 11.85
CA ARG A 97 0.10 19.67 11.04
C ARG A 97 0.35 18.95 9.72
N GLN A 98 0.34 17.63 9.70
CA GLN A 98 0.54 16.86 8.46
C GLN A 98 -0.63 16.99 7.47
N ASN A 99 -1.83 17.23 7.98
CA ASN A 99 -3.06 17.31 7.20
C ASN A 99 -3.58 18.74 7.05
N GLU A 100 -2.73 19.77 7.17
CA GLU A 100 -3.13 21.19 7.15
C GLU A 100 -3.94 21.60 5.92
N SER A 101 -3.82 20.89 4.80
CA SER A 101 -4.63 21.12 3.60
C SER A 101 -6.08 20.65 3.71
N PHE A 102 -6.40 19.79 4.67
CA PHE A 102 -7.73 19.18 4.83
C PHE A 102 -8.62 19.92 5.84
N TRP A 103 -8.06 20.84 6.61
CA TRP A 103 -8.80 21.62 7.59
C TRP A 103 -8.44 23.09 7.44
N ASP A 104 -9.47 23.91 7.24
CA ASP A 104 -9.38 25.36 7.18
C ASP A 104 -10.41 25.95 8.17
N ALA A 105 -10.34 27.24 8.48
CA ALA A 105 -11.30 27.91 9.37
C ALA A 105 -12.75 27.68 8.93
N ARG A 106 -12.98 27.51 7.62
CA ARG A 106 -14.28 27.20 7.01
C ARG A 106 -14.82 25.81 7.34
N THR A 107 -13.94 24.85 7.66
CA THR A 107 -14.36 23.50 8.07
C THR A 107 -15.07 23.54 9.41
N VAL A 108 -14.69 24.47 10.29
CA VAL A 108 -15.33 24.68 11.60
C VAL A 108 -16.66 25.41 11.45
N GLU A 109 -16.74 26.40 10.54
CA GLU A 109 -17.96 27.19 10.28
C GLU A 109 -19.10 26.37 9.66
N ASN A 110 -18.79 25.40 8.80
CA ASN A 110 -19.80 24.52 8.18
C ASN A 110 -20.29 23.37 9.09
N SER A 111 -19.82 23.34 10.35
CA SER A 111 -20.18 22.30 11.33
C SER A 111 -21.22 22.78 12.35
N GLU A 112 -21.64 24.05 12.28
CA GLU A 112 -22.75 24.65 13.06
C GLU A 112 -24.07 24.63 12.27
#